data_AF-A0A9E1UR03-F1
#
_entry.id   AF-A0A9E1UR03-F1
#
_cell.length_a   1.000
_cell.length_b   1.000
_cell.length_c   1.000
_cell.angle_alpha   90.00
_cell.angle_beta   90.00
_cell.angle_gamma   90.00
#
_symmetry.space_group_name_H-M   'P 1'
#
loop_
_entity.id
_entity.type
_entity.pdbx_description
1 polymer ?
#
loop_
_entity_poly.entity_id
_entity_poly.type
_entity_poly.pdbx_seq_one_letter_code
_entity_poly.pdbx_strand_id
1 'polypeptide(L)'
;NDLMADSGLAVLRSGWDADAFSLIFDFNRKPWGGHRYPGRLSFDLFAFGVPMVVNPGSTLSYSMPVYRKWCSQTIGHNTVMIDNRSHSDFTAEPVAWREGKKAVFVAARIESQGFVYQRSIVSVTGEYVFVFDRLAGEKGKVPLAWLLHSPLALRQEEGSIIGGGNGKPGLLITPDTATREASKTVFGKGYAAVPVSYHENYKPLDAWRDDVPYLRINSETDATLGGQTYGVLLAPFRKTPPKVAVLTQNVPDTTRLDIHAVAIQWPDRTDILTVDYRNGKTTCRIERKDGNGTTLWSEE
;
A
#
# COMPACT_ATOMS: atom_id res chain seq x y z
N ASN A 1 -3.23 -18.27 3.12
CA ASN A 1 -2.34 -17.19 2.67
C ASN A 1 -0.91 -17.71 2.67
N ASP A 2 0.08 -16.98 2.14
CA ASP A 2 1.46 -17.50 2.08
C ASP A 2 2.49 -16.44 2.47
N LEU A 3 3.45 -16.81 3.32
CA LEU A 3 4.63 -16.03 3.62
C LEU A 3 5.88 -16.79 3.16
N MET A 4 6.57 -16.22 2.17
CA MET A 4 7.87 -16.69 1.70
C MET A 4 8.93 -15.77 2.33
N ALA A 5 9.15 -15.94 3.64
CA ALA A 5 9.93 -14.98 4.44
C ALA A 5 11.38 -14.83 3.95
N ASP A 6 12.01 -15.90 3.46
CA ASP A 6 13.40 -15.86 2.99
C ASP A 6 13.53 -15.12 1.65
N SER A 7 12.56 -15.27 0.75
CA SER A 7 12.49 -14.52 -0.50
C SER A 7 12.04 -13.08 -0.27
N GLY A 8 11.26 -12.84 0.78
CA GLY A 8 10.69 -11.54 1.12
C GLY A 8 9.39 -11.23 0.40
N LEU A 9 8.52 -12.24 0.26
CA LEU A 9 7.23 -12.11 -0.41
C LEU A 9 6.11 -12.63 0.48
N ALA A 10 4.98 -11.92 0.49
CA ALA A 10 3.76 -12.39 1.13
C ALA A 10 2.57 -12.28 0.16
N VAL A 11 1.71 -13.29 0.15
CA VAL A 11 0.49 -13.33 -0.66
C VAL A 11 -0.72 -13.37 0.27
N LEU A 12 -1.53 -12.31 0.21
CA LEU A 12 -2.75 -12.13 0.99
C LEU A 12 -3.94 -12.19 0.04
N ARG A 13 -4.76 -13.24 0.11
CA ARG A 13 -5.79 -13.53 -0.88
C ARG A 13 -7.08 -14.10 -0.30
N SER A 14 -8.20 -13.84 -0.97
CA SER A 14 -9.51 -14.36 -0.59
C SER A 14 -9.83 -15.72 -1.18
N GLY A 15 -9.08 -16.17 -2.19
CA GLY A 15 -9.36 -17.39 -2.93
C GLY A 15 -8.35 -17.65 -4.04
N TRP A 16 -8.73 -18.52 -4.97
CA TRP A 16 -7.96 -18.91 -6.16
C TRP A 16 -8.75 -18.70 -7.46
N ASP A 17 -10.03 -18.36 -7.36
CA ASP A 17 -10.87 -18.10 -8.52
C ASP A 17 -10.47 -16.78 -9.22
N ALA A 18 -10.89 -16.63 -10.47
CA ALA A 18 -10.54 -15.46 -11.30
C ALA A 18 -11.02 -14.13 -10.70
N ASP A 19 -12.05 -14.19 -9.84
CA ASP A 19 -12.64 -13.03 -9.19
C ASP A 19 -12.02 -12.72 -7.82
N ALA A 20 -11.09 -13.57 -7.36
CA ALA A 20 -10.49 -13.44 -6.04
C ALA A 20 -9.73 -12.12 -5.88
N PHE A 21 -9.75 -11.64 -4.65
CA PHE A 21 -8.86 -10.59 -4.18
C PHE A 21 -7.47 -11.19 -3.92
N SER A 22 -6.41 -10.55 -4.37
CA SER A 22 -5.03 -10.93 -4.05
C SER A 22 -4.12 -9.70 -3.97
N LEU A 23 -3.46 -9.52 -2.84
CA LEU A 23 -2.36 -8.59 -2.65
C LEU A 23 -1.04 -9.37 -2.56
N ILE A 24 -0.07 -8.98 -3.38
CA ILE A 24 1.29 -9.50 -3.34
C ILE A 24 2.17 -8.42 -2.74
N PHE A 25 2.65 -8.65 -1.52
CA PHE A 25 3.54 -7.73 -0.82
C PHE A 25 4.99 -8.16 -1.03
N ASP A 26 5.74 -7.31 -1.74
CA ASP A 26 7.15 -7.52 -2.06
C ASP A 26 8.03 -6.64 -1.16
N PHE A 27 8.58 -7.25 -0.12
CA PHE A 27 9.59 -6.62 0.71
C PHE A 27 11.01 -7.04 0.34
N ASN A 28 11.17 -8.15 -0.40
CA ASN A 28 12.41 -8.68 -0.96
C ASN A 28 13.59 -8.60 0.03
N ARG A 29 13.72 -9.64 0.86
CA ARG A 29 14.49 -9.62 2.12
C ARG A 29 15.98 -9.36 1.89
N LYS A 30 16.63 -10.16 1.03
CA LYS A 30 18.07 -10.09 0.73
C LYS A 30 18.30 -10.39 -0.75
N PRO A 31 17.92 -9.48 -1.66
CA PRO A 31 18.10 -9.71 -3.09
C PRO A 31 19.58 -9.87 -3.43
N TRP A 32 19.87 -10.81 -4.32
CA TRP A 32 21.20 -10.98 -4.89
C TRP A 32 21.16 -10.74 -6.41
N GLY A 33 22.24 -10.17 -6.96
CA GLY A 33 22.37 -9.88 -8.39
C GLY A 33 21.83 -8.52 -8.87
N GLY A 34 21.92 -8.29 -10.18
CA GLY A 34 21.63 -7.01 -10.85
C GLY A 34 20.16 -6.69 -11.10
N HIS A 35 19.24 -7.58 -10.73
CA HIS A 35 17.79 -7.41 -10.89
C HIS A 35 17.09 -6.91 -9.63
N ARG A 36 17.86 -6.32 -8.70
CA ARG A 36 17.33 -5.73 -7.48
C ARG A 36 16.91 -4.28 -7.74
N TYR A 37 15.69 -3.92 -7.36
CA TYR A 37 15.18 -2.56 -7.46
C TYR A 37 15.10 -1.89 -6.08
N PRO A 38 15.33 -0.56 -6.00
CA PRO A 38 15.22 0.21 -4.76
C PRO A 38 13.75 0.54 -4.39
N GLY A 39 12.75 -0.10 -5.00
CA GLY A 39 11.32 0.03 -4.65
C GLY A 39 10.87 -0.94 -3.56
N ARG A 40 11.56 -0.98 -2.42
CA ARG A 40 11.26 -1.91 -1.32
C ARG A 40 9.88 -1.66 -0.70
N LEU A 41 9.32 -2.71 -0.11
CA LEU A 41 8.00 -2.71 0.54
C LEU A 41 6.87 -2.37 -0.46
N SER A 42 7.08 -2.65 -1.75
CA SER A 42 6.05 -2.44 -2.76
C SER A 42 4.99 -3.54 -2.70
N PHE A 43 3.87 -3.33 -3.36
CA PHE A 43 2.86 -4.36 -3.52
C PHE A 43 2.12 -4.21 -4.85
N ASP A 44 1.53 -5.32 -5.27
CA ASP A 44 0.54 -5.39 -6.35
C ASP A 44 -0.82 -5.80 -5.77
N LEU A 45 -1.90 -5.32 -6.37
CA LEU A 45 -3.26 -5.65 -5.95
C LEU A 45 -4.10 -6.03 -7.16
N PHE A 46 -4.73 -7.20 -7.09
CA PHE A 46 -5.68 -7.72 -8.06
C PHE A 46 -7.00 -8.01 -7.37
N ALA A 47 -8.12 -7.70 -8.03
CA ALA A 47 -9.45 -8.08 -7.56
C ALA A 47 -10.40 -8.17 -8.74
N PHE A 48 -11.37 -9.08 -8.69
CA PHE A 48 -12.44 -9.19 -9.70
C PHE A 48 -11.91 -9.30 -11.14
N GLY A 49 -10.81 -10.05 -11.33
CA GLY A 49 -10.17 -10.24 -12.63
C GLY A 49 -9.43 -9.01 -13.19
N VAL A 50 -9.27 -7.93 -12.40
CA VAL A 50 -8.68 -6.66 -12.86
C VAL A 50 -7.44 -6.29 -12.02
N PRO A 51 -6.33 -5.88 -12.65
CA PRO A 51 -5.21 -5.28 -11.92
C PRO A 51 -5.62 -3.91 -11.39
N MET A 52 -5.61 -3.75 -10.06
CA MET A 52 -6.00 -2.52 -9.36
C MET A 52 -4.78 -1.65 -9.05
N VAL A 53 -3.68 -2.26 -8.62
CA VAL A 53 -2.40 -1.62 -8.32
C VAL A 53 -1.29 -2.45 -8.94
N VAL A 54 -0.38 -1.81 -9.67
CA VAL A 54 0.69 -2.49 -10.41
C VAL A 54 2.05 -1.88 -10.13
N ASN A 55 3.07 -2.72 -10.05
CA ASN A 55 4.48 -2.34 -10.16
C ASN A 55 4.84 -2.05 -11.63
N PRO A 56 5.96 -1.36 -11.90
CA PRO A 56 6.27 -0.89 -13.25
C PRO A 56 6.72 -2.05 -14.15
N GLY A 57 7.06 -3.21 -13.57
CA GLY A 57 7.67 -4.32 -14.27
C GLY A 57 9.01 -3.92 -14.90
N SER A 58 9.35 -4.56 -16.02
CA SER A 58 10.49 -4.19 -16.84
C SER A 58 10.02 -3.72 -18.21
N THR A 59 10.78 -2.77 -18.77
CA THR A 59 10.73 -2.42 -20.19
C THR A 59 11.14 -3.61 -21.07
N LEU A 60 10.87 -3.52 -22.38
CA LEU A 60 11.34 -4.50 -23.37
C LEU A 60 12.87 -4.63 -23.44
N SER A 61 13.62 -3.60 -23.03
CA SER A 61 15.08 -3.65 -22.95
C SER A 61 15.64 -2.78 -21.82
N TYR A 62 16.62 -3.29 -21.08
CA TYR A 62 17.35 -2.57 -20.04
C TYR A 62 18.16 -1.35 -20.56
N SER A 63 18.36 -1.25 -21.86
CA SER A 63 18.99 -0.08 -22.50
C SER A 63 18.04 1.11 -22.65
N MET A 64 16.73 0.91 -22.50
CA MET A 64 15.75 1.99 -22.62
C MET A 64 15.94 3.00 -21.48
N PRO A 65 15.96 4.31 -21.75
CA PRO A 65 16.14 5.32 -20.71
C PRO A 65 15.10 5.24 -19.58
N VAL A 66 13.86 4.86 -19.92
CA VAL A 66 12.76 4.67 -18.97
C VAL A 66 13.06 3.57 -17.94
N TYR A 67 13.82 2.53 -18.29
CA TYR A 67 14.20 1.49 -17.34
C TYR A 67 14.96 2.10 -16.16
N ARG A 68 16.04 2.84 -16.46
CA ARG A 68 16.92 3.43 -15.46
C ARG A 68 16.29 4.61 -14.71
N LYS A 69 15.37 5.35 -15.36
CA LYS A 69 14.75 6.55 -14.78
C LYS A 69 13.46 6.27 -14.03
N TRP A 70 12.80 5.14 -14.29
CA TRP A 70 11.47 4.83 -13.75
C TRP A 70 11.38 3.41 -13.20
N CYS A 71 11.46 2.38 -14.06
CA CYS A 71 11.21 0.99 -13.66
C CYS A 71 12.15 0.50 -12.56
N SER A 72 13.42 0.92 -12.60
CA SER A 72 14.42 0.55 -11.60
C SER A 72 14.54 1.57 -10.46
N GLN A 73 13.59 2.49 -10.31
CA GLN A 73 13.66 3.58 -9.33
C GLN A 73 12.44 3.53 -8.40
N THR A 74 12.59 3.99 -7.16
CA THR A 74 11.51 3.97 -6.16
C THR A 74 10.26 4.71 -6.64
N ILE A 75 10.42 5.78 -7.44
CA ILE A 75 9.31 6.54 -8.01
C ILE A 75 8.33 5.69 -8.82
N GLY A 76 8.79 4.59 -9.44
CA GLY A 76 7.93 3.71 -10.22
C GLY A 76 7.21 2.64 -9.39
N HIS A 77 7.42 2.56 -8.08
CA HIS A 77 6.92 1.49 -7.21
C HIS A 77 5.89 2.00 -6.19
N ASN A 78 5.09 1.09 -5.64
CA ASN A 78 4.00 1.40 -4.71
C ASN A 78 4.51 1.45 -3.28
N THR A 79 5.27 2.49 -2.92
CA THR A 79 5.97 2.61 -1.63
C THR A 79 6.13 4.07 -1.22
N VAL A 80 6.84 4.38 -0.13
CA VAL A 80 7.13 5.78 0.25
C VAL A 80 8.49 6.20 -0.28
N MET A 81 8.53 7.21 -1.15
CA MET A 81 9.77 7.83 -1.60
C MET A 81 10.25 8.87 -0.58
N ILE A 82 11.54 8.81 -0.25
CA ILE A 82 12.18 9.67 0.76
C ILE A 82 13.14 10.63 0.07
N ASP A 83 13.01 11.92 0.36
CA ASP A 83 13.90 12.96 -0.14
C ASP A 83 14.01 13.02 -1.68
N ASN A 84 12.94 12.64 -2.38
CA ASN A 84 12.91 12.48 -3.84
C ASN A 84 14.02 11.57 -4.41
N ARG A 85 14.51 10.62 -3.60
CA ARG A 85 15.57 9.68 -3.96
C ARG A 85 15.06 8.25 -3.87
N SER A 86 15.70 7.38 -4.64
CA SER A 86 15.49 5.94 -4.51
C SER A 86 16.06 5.41 -3.19
N HIS A 87 15.45 4.36 -2.63
CA HIS A 87 15.94 3.75 -1.39
C HIS A 87 17.41 3.35 -1.48
N SER A 88 18.15 3.60 -0.40
CA SER A 88 19.59 3.36 -0.32
C SER A 88 19.92 1.91 0.02
N ASP A 89 19.01 1.24 0.75
CA ASP A 89 19.13 -0.16 1.09
C ASP A 89 18.19 -1.02 0.23
N PHE A 90 18.67 -2.21 -0.07
CA PHE A 90 17.95 -3.26 -0.78
C PHE A 90 17.52 -4.40 0.15
N THR A 91 17.86 -4.33 1.44
CA THR A 91 17.55 -5.35 2.43
C THR A 91 16.31 -4.95 3.20
N ALA A 92 15.35 -5.85 3.30
CA ALA A 92 14.21 -5.70 4.19
C ALA A 92 14.19 -6.81 5.23
N GLU A 93 13.58 -6.52 6.36
CA GLU A 93 13.41 -7.46 7.45
C GLU A 93 11.91 -7.76 7.63
N PRO A 94 11.49 -9.04 7.64
CA PRO A 94 10.14 -9.38 8.07
C PRO A 94 10.00 -9.03 9.56
N VAL A 95 8.93 -8.32 9.90
CA VAL A 95 8.67 -7.85 11.26
C VAL A 95 7.56 -8.67 11.93
N ALA A 96 6.47 -8.93 11.21
CA ALA A 96 5.35 -9.70 11.73
C ALA A 96 4.58 -10.41 10.61
N TRP A 97 3.99 -11.54 10.96
CA TRP A 97 3.00 -12.26 10.15
C TRP A 97 1.99 -12.93 11.06
N ARG A 98 0.70 -12.68 10.83
CA ARG A 98 -0.41 -13.34 11.52
C ARG A 98 -1.52 -13.62 10.52
N GLU A 99 -2.02 -14.84 10.54
CA GLU A 99 -3.18 -15.25 9.76
C GLU A 99 -4.32 -15.58 10.73
N GLY A 100 -5.32 -14.72 10.76
CA GLY A 100 -6.57 -14.93 11.49
C GLY A 100 -7.63 -15.60 10.61
N LYS A 101 -8.85 -15.72 11.13
CA LYS A 101 -9.99 -16.27 10.38
C LYS A 101 -10.63 -15.23 9.45
N LYS A 102 -10.53 -13.96 9.80
CA LYS A 102 -11.16 -12.84 9.08
C LYS A 102 -10.14 -11.88 8.49
N ALA A 103 -8.95 -11.78 9.08
CA ALA A 103 -7.92 -10.88 8.62
C ALA A 103 -6.53 -11.53 8.58
N VAL A 104 -5.66 -10.97 7.75
CA VAL A 104 -4.24 -11.32 7.66
C VAL A 104 -3.43 -10.06 7.91
N PHE A 105 -2.43 -10.16 8.76
CA PHE A 105 -1.50 -9.09 9.08
C PHE A 105 -0.09 -9.46 8.64
N VAL A 106 0.57 -8.55 7.94
CA VAL A 106 1.99 -8.67 7.59
C VAL A 106 2.69 -7.34 7.81
N ALA A 107 3.92 -7.38 8.30
CA ALA A 107 4.77 -6.20 8.39
C ALA A 107 6.20 -6.52 8.00
N ALA A 108 6.84 -5.58 7.33
CA ALA A 108 8.26 -5.61 7.01
C ALA A 108 8.85 -4.21 7.07
N ARG A 109 10.15 -4.11 7.31
CA ARG A 109 10.86 -2.82 7.43
C ARG A 109 12.16 -2.79 6.65
N ILE A 110 12.60 -1.57 6.34
CA ILE A 110 13.91 -1.25 5.79
C ILE A 110 14.49 -0.06 6.55
N GLU A 111 15.81 0.10 6.50
CA GLU A 111 16.46 1.37 6.82
C GLU A 111 16.81 2.08 5.52
N SER A 112 16.34 3.30 5.33
CA SER A 112 16.64 4.04 4.11
C SER A 112 16.69 5.52 4.36
N GLN A 113 17.72 6.18 3.80
CA GLN A 113 17.95 7.61 3.99
C GLN A 113 17.84 8.05 5.46
N GLY A 114 18.30 7.23 6.42
CA GLY A 114 18.28 7.51 7.86
C GLY A 114 16.89 7.51 8.52
N PHE A 115 15.91 6.86 7.89
CA PHE A 115 14.65 6.49 8.53
C PHE A 115 14.57 4.97 8.67
N VAL A 116 13.96 4.50 9.76
CA VAL A 116 13.40 3.16 9.86
C VAL A 116 12.00 3.22 9.23
N TYR A 117 11.88 2.71 8.01
CA TYR A 117 10.63 2.65 7.29
C TYR A 117 10.01 1.26 7.42
N GLN A 118 8.86 1.18 8.09
CA GLN A 118 8.07 -0.03 8.24
C GLN A 118 6.72 0.11 7.55
N ARG A 119 6.37 -0.88 6.72
CA ARG A 119 5.04 -1.06 6.18
C ARG A 119 4.35 -2.21 6.89
N SER A 120 3.13 -1.97 7.35
CA SER A 120 2.26 -2.96 7.96
C SER A 120 0.94 -2.99 7.18
N ILE A 121 0.49 -4.18 6.78
CA ILE A 121 -0.68 -4.38 5.93
C ILE A 121 -1.65 -5.28 6.68
N VAL A 122 -2.90 -4.82 6.80
CA VAL A 122 -4.03 -5.63 7.26
C VAL A 122 -4.93 -5.89 6.06
N SER A 123 -5.15 -7.15 5.72
CA SER A 123 -6.11 -7.56 4.69
C SER A 123 -7.32 -8.20 5.37
N VAL A 124 -8.48 -7.56 5.30
CA VAL A 124 -9.75 -8.20 5.69
C VAL A 124 -10.21 -9.01 4.50
N THR A 125 -10.23 -10.32 4.67
CA THR A 125 -10.26 -11.28 3.57
C THR A 125 -11.45 -11.04 2.65
N GLY A 126 -11.17 -10.66 1.40
CA GLY A 126 -12.18 -10.44 0.36
C GLY A 126 -12.92 -9.10 0.45
N GLU A 127 -12.57 -8.22 1.38
CA GLU A 127 -13.23 -6.92 1.57
C GLU A 127 -12.32 -5.74 1.22
N TYR A 128 -11.21 -5.58 1.94
CA TYR A 128 -10.32 -4.44 1.77
C TYR A 128 -8.94 -4.72 2.36
N VAL A 129 -7.99 -3.85 2.01
CA VAL A 129 -6.67 -3.75 2.64
C VAL A 129 -6.51 -2.39 3.28
N PHE A 130 -5.89 -2.37 4.46
CA PHE A 130 -5.38 -1.15 5.06
C PHE A 130 -3.85 -1.18 5.10
N VAL A 131 -3.23 -0.12 4.61
CA VAL A 131 -1.77 0.05 4.61
C VAL A 131 -1.39 1.09 5.65
N PHE A 132 -0.56 0.68 6.60
CA PHE A 132 0.09 1.53 7.58
C PHE A 132 1.56 1.68 7.21
N ASP A 133 2.00 2.89 6.93
CA ASP A 133 3.41 3.21 6.74
C ASP A 133 3.90 4.07 7.88
N ARG A 134 4.97 3.63 8.53
CA ARG A 134 5.63 4.29 9.64
C ARG A 134 7.07 4.58 9.26
N LEU A 135 7.42 5.86 9.17
CA LEU A 135 8.79 6.32 8.95
C LEU A 135 9.27 7.00 10.22
N ALA A 136 10.10 6.31 11.02
CA ALA A 136 10.69 6.88 12.24
C ALA A 136 12.13 7.32 11.99
N GLY A 137 12.47 8.53 12.41
CA GLY A 137 13.80 9.11 12.27
C GLY A 137 13.81 10.60 12.61
N GLU A 138 14.85 11.04 13.31
CA GLU A 138 15.01 12.42 13.79
C GLU A 138 15.66 13.32 12.75
N LYS A 139 15.21 13.21 11.50
CA LYS A 139 15.64 14.13 10.46
C LYS A 139 14.81 15.41 10.52
N GLY A 140 15.42 16.51 10.07
CA GLY A 140 14.72 17.76 9.85
C GLY A 140 13.64 17.65 8.78
N LYS A 141 13.42 18.74 8.06
CA LYS A 141 12.45 18.78 6.98
C LYS A 141 12.93 17.93 5.80
N VAL A 142 12.28 16.80 5.58
CA VAL A 142 12.56 15.89 4.46
C VAL A 142 11.26 15.66 3.68
N PRO A 143 11.24 15.92 2.36
CA PRO A 143 10.05 15.68 1.56
C PRO A 143 9.82 14.17 1.41
N LEU A 144 8.57 13.76 1.59
CA LEU A 144 8.11 12.38 1.45
C LEU A 144 7.00 12.31 0.40
N ALA A 145 6.88 11.17 -0.26
CA ALA A 145 5.75 10.89 -1.14
C ALA A 145 5.33 9.43 -1.04
N TRP A 146 4.12 9.17 -0.54
CA TRP A 146 3.50 7.85 -0.65
C TRP A 146 2.98 7.65 -2.07
N LEU A 147 3.40 6.57 -2.72
CA LEU A 147 3.17 6.32 -4.14
C LEU A 147 2.24 5.13 -4.35
N LEU A 148 1.32 5.25 -5.31
CA LEU A 148 0.51 4.15 -5.81
C LEU A 148 0.23 4.33 -7.30
N HIS A 149 0.49 3.29 -8.08
CA HIS A 149 0.31 3.22 -9.52
C HIS A 149 -0.85 2.30 -9.84
N SER A 150 -1.79 2.79 -10.65
CA SER A 150 -2.96 2.02 -11.05
C SER A 150 -3.09 2.07 -12.56
N PRO A 151 -3.36 0.95 -13.24
CA PRO A 151 -3.68 0.98 -14.67
C PRO A 151 -5.08 1.56 -14.93
N LEU A 152 -5.87 1.77 -13.87
CA LEU A 152 -7.19 2.38 -13.92
C LEU A 152 -7.09 3.90 -13.94
N ALA A 153 -8.05 4.54 -14.60
CA ALA A 153 -8.19 6.00 -14.53
C ALA A 153 -8.44 6.42 -13.08
N LEU A 154 -7.60 7.31 -12.55
CA LEU A 154 -7.70 7.86 -11.21
C LEU A 154 -8.44 9.19 -11.24
N ARG A 155 -9.35 9.40 -10.29
CA ARG A 155 -10.07 10.66 -10.10
C ARG A 155 -10.20 10.97 -8.62
N GLN A 156 -9.98 12.23 -8.28
CA GLN A 156 -10.22 12.74 -6.93
C GLN A 156 -11.73 12.79 -6.65
N GLU A 157 -12.10 12.40 -5.45
CA GLU A 157 -13.39 12.69 -4.81
C GLU A 157 -13.14 13.36 -3.46
N GLU A 158 -14.20 13.84 -2.82
CA GLU A 158 -14.09 14.41 -1.48
C GLU A 158 -13.46 13.39 -0.51
N GLY A 159 -12.26 13.71 -0.02
CA GLY A 159 -11.52 12.88 0.93
C GLY A 159 -11.00 11.53 0.43
N SER A 160 -11.24 11.16 -0.84
CA SER A 160 -10.87 9.85 -1.41
C SER A 160 -10.42 9.95 -2.87
N ILE A 161 -9.85 8.89 -3.40
CA ILE A 161 -9.50 8.73 -4.81
C ILE A 161 -10.18 7.46 -5.32
N ILE A 162 -10.74 7.52 -6.53
CA ILE A 162 -11.36 6.37 -7.19
C ILE A 162 -10.53 5.99 -8.41
N GLY A 163 -10.14 4.72 -8.47
CA GLY A 163 -9.62 4.06 -9.66
C GLY A 163 -10.74 3.30 -10.38
N GLY A 164 -10.93 3.61 -11.66
CA GLY A 164 -11.91 2.94 -12.52
C GLY A 164 -13.19 3.74 -12.74
N GLY A 165 -14.07 3.19 -13.58
CA GLY A 165 -15.32 3.83 -14.01
C GLY A 165 -16.56 3.23 -13.35
N ASN A 166 -17.65 4.00 -13.34
CA ASN A 166 -18.93 3.53 -12.81
C ASN A 166 -19.41 2.28 -13.54
N GLY A 167 -19.92 1.31 -12.78
CA GLY A 167 -20.47 0.05 -13.31
C GLY A 167 -19.41 -1.01 -13.66
N LYS A 168 -18.12 -0.73 -13.46
CA LYS A 168 -17.01 -1.68 -13.63
C LYS A 168 -16.29 -1.92 -12.31
N PRO A 169 -15.50 -3.01 -12.21
CA PRO A 169 -14.58 -3.18 -11.10
C PRO A 169 -13.63 -2.00 -10.97
N GLY A 170 -13.34 -1.61 -9.74
CA GLY A 170 -12.47 -0.48 -9.43
C GLY A 170 -11.94 -0.54 -8.01
N LEU A 171 -11.21 0.52 -7.64
CA LEU A 171 -10.53 0.65 -6.36
C LEU A 171 -10.88 1.97 -5.72
N LEU A 172 -11.36 1.94 -4.48
CA LEU A 172 -11.44 3.12 -3.63
C LEU A 172 -10.17 3.23 -2.80
N ILE A 173 -9.58 4.42 -2.78
CA ILE A 173 -8.35 4.74 -2.06
C ILE A 173 -8.68 5.90 -1.11
N THR A 174 -8.63 5.66 0.19
CA THR A 174 -9.03 6.66 1.19
C THR A 174 -7.94 6.80 2.25
N PRO A 175 -7.16 7.88 2.22
CA PRO A 175 -6.28 8.23 3.32
C PRO A 175 -7.09 8.54 4.58
N ASP A 176 -6.57 8.21 5.75
CA ASP A 176 -7.20 8.60 6.99
C ASP A 176 -7.08 10.11 7.26
N THR A 177 -7.88 10.62 8.19
CA THR A 177 -8.00 12.08 8.44
C THR A 177 -6.66 12.77 8.67
N ALA A 178 -5.80 12.23 9.56
CA ALA A 178 -4.50 12.83 9.84
C ALA A 178 -3.55 12.76 8.64
N THR A 179 -3.53 11.65 7.90
CA THR A 179 -2.73 11.58 6.67
C THR A 179 -3.22 12.60 5.64
N ARG A 180 -4.53 12.76 5.46
CA ARG A 180 -5.11 13.73 4.53
C ARG A 180 -4.80 15.18 4.92
N GLU A 181 -4.88 15.50 6.20
CA GLU A 181 -4.64 16.87 6.70
C GLU A 181 -3.15 17.25 6.61
N ALA A 182 -2.25 16.30 6.83
CA ALA A 182 -0.80 16.53 6.81
C ALA A 182 -0.17 16.45 5.40
N SER A 183 -0.96 16.26 4.34
CA SER A 183 -0.44 15.95 3.02
C SER A 183 -1.21 16.57 1.87
N LYS A 184 -0.61 16.51 0.68
CA LYS A 184 -1.22 16.93 -0.58
C LYS A 184 -1.22 15.80 -1.58
N THR A 185 -2.40 15.47 -2.10
CA THR A 185 -2.54 14.51 -3.20
C THR A 185 -2.17 15.17 -4.53
N VAL A 186 -1.33 14.51 -5.32
CA VAL A 186 -0.91 14.92 -6.66
C VAL A 186 -1.01 13.72 -7.60
N PHE A 187 -1.53 13.94 -8.80
CA PHE A 187 -1.59 12.90 -9.84
C PHE A 187 -0.47 13.08 -10.85
N GLY A 188 0.01 11.97 -11.38
CA GLY A 188 0.94 11.94 -12.50
C GLY A 188 0.66 10.78 -13.45
N LYS A 189 1.45 10.71 -14.51
CA LYS A 189 1.49 9.58 -15.43
C LYS A 189 2.90 8.99 -15.44
N GLY A 190 2.94 7.67 -15.46
CA GLY A 190 4.14 6.87 -15.41
C GLY A 190 4.09 5.73 -16.40
N TYR A 191 4.97 4.77 -16.18
CA TYR A 191 5.15 3.63 -17.08
C TYR A 191 4.93 2.33 -16.31
N ALA A 192 4.26 1.37 -16.93
CA ALA A 192 4.23 0.01 -16.42
C ALA A 192 4.00 -1.02 -17.54
N ALA A 193 4.53 -2.22 -17.34
CA ALA A 193 4.04 -3.42 -18.00
C ALA A 193 2.75 -3.89 -17.30
N VAL A 194 1.59 -3.53 -17.85
CA VAL A 194 0.28 -3.87 -17.32
C VAL A 194 -0.13 -5.27 -17.80
N PRO A 195 -0.56 -6.18 -16.90
CA PRO A 195 -1.01 -7.50 -17.30
C PRO A 195 -2.17 -7.45 -18.31
N VAL A 196 -2.06 -8.25 -19.37
CA VAL A 196 -3.11 -8.46 -20.36
C VAL A 196 -3.44 -9.94 -20.47
N SER A 197 -4.67 -10.27 -20.84
CA SER A 197 -5.04 -11.65 -21.14
C SER A 197 -4.28 -12.15 -22.36
N TYR A 198 -3.72 -13.35 -22.26
CA TYR A 198 -3.08 -13.99 -23.39
C TYR A 198 -4.08 -14.26 -24.52
N HIS A 199 -3.65 -14.03 -25.75
CA HIS A 199 -4.32 -14.45 -26.97
C HIS A 199 -3.27 -14.78 -28.05
N GLU A 200 -3.65 -15.56 -29.05
CA GLU A 200 -2.72 -16.07 -30.09
C GLU A 200 -1.90 -14.97 -30.79
N ASN A 201 -2.49 -13.79 -30.96
CA ASN A 201 -1.88 -12.63 -31.63
C ASN A 201 -1.19 -11.64 -30.66
N TYR A 202 -0.94 -12.05 -29.41
CA TYR A 202 -0.35 -11.19 -28.38
C TYR A 202 1.04 -10.69 -28.79
N LYS A 203 1.27 -9.39 -28.60
CA LYS A 203 2.58 -8.76 -28.74
C LYS A 203 3.05 -8.26 -27.38
N PRO A 204 4.35 -8.39 -27.04
CA PRO A 204 4.89 -7.84 -25.79
C PRO A 204 4.59 -6.36 -25.56
N LEU A 205 4.43 -5.58 -26.63
CA LEU A 205 4.06 -4.17 -26.57
C LEU A 205 2.62 -3.92 -26.11
N ASP A 206 1.73 -4.90 -26.24
CA ASP A 206 0.31 -4.75 -25.84
C ASP A 206 0.17 -4.57 -24.32
N ALA A 207 1.15 -5.06 -23.55
CA ALA A 207 1.22 -4.89 -22.11
C ALA A 207 1.92 -3.58 -21.69
N TRP A 208 2.77 -3.00 -22.54
CA TRP A 208 3.56 -1.82 -22.17
C TRP A 208 2.75 -0.53 -22.31
N ARG A 209 2.68 0.25 -21.22
CA ARG A 209 1.97 1.53 -21.18
C ARG A 209 2.87 2.64 -20.64
N ASP A 210 2.79 3.81 -21.25
CA ASP A 210 3.47 5.06 -20.86
C ASP A 210 2.51 6.12 -20.30
N ASP A 211 1.25 5.74 -20.10
CA ASP A 211 0.16 6.60 -19.65
C ASP A 211 -0.43 6.15 -18.30
N VAL A 212 0.24 5.25 -17.59
CA VAL A 212 -0.26 4.62 -16.35
C VAL A 212 -0.41 5.68 -15.27
N PRO A 213 -1.65 5.96 -14.80
CA PRO A 213 -1.86 6.91 -13.72
C PRO A 213 -1.17 6.48 -12.44
N TYR A 214 -0.64 7.46 -11.71
CA TYR A 214 -0.21 7.24 -10.35
C TYR A 214 -0.60 8.43 -9.47
N LEU A 215 -0.77 8.16 -8.19
CA LEU A 215 -0.99 9.17 -7.17
C LEU A 215 0.25 9.30 -6.28
N ARG A 216 0.46 10.51 -5.79
CA ARG A 216 1.40 10.85 -4.74
C ARG A 216 0.65 11.49 -3.59
N ILE A 217 0.81 10.98 -2.38
CA ILE A 217 0.41 11.68 -1.16
C ILE A 217 1.69 12.30 -0.61
N ASN A 218 1.93 13.56 -0.96
CA ASN A 218 3.15 14.27 -0.61
C ASN A 218 3.02 14.86 0.80
N SER A 219 4.01 14.64 1.65
CA SER A 219 4.14 15.29 2.95
C SER A 219 5.59 15.70 3.21
N GLU A 220 5.86 16.22 4.39
CA GLU A 220 7.21 16.49 4.89
C GLU A 220 7.33 15.92 6.30
N THR A 221 8.54 15.49 6.70
CA THR A 221 8.83 15.21 8.11
C THR A 221 9.13 16.51 8.87
N ASP A 222 8.91 16.51 10.17
CA ASP A 222 9.39 17.56 11.07
C ASP A 222 10.22 16.92 12.18
N ALA A 223 11.37 17.51 12.51
CA ALA A 223 12.26 17.03 13.56
C ALA A 223 11.55 16.90 14.93
N THR A 224 10.53 17.72 15.17
CA THR A 224 9.74 17.72 16.41
C THR A 224 8.79 16.52 16.52
N LEU A 225 8.49 15.85 15.41
CA LEU A 225 7.54 14.73 15.36
C LEU A 225 8.23 13.36 15.40
N GLY A 226 9.56 13.31 15.29
CA GLY A 226 10.35 12.07 15.29
C GLY A 226 10.13 11.16 14.06
N GLY A 227 9.34 11.61 13.07
CA GLY A 227 8.98 10.80 11.91
C GLY A 227 7.68 11.23 11.22
N GLN A 228 7.12 10.33 10.40
CA GLN A 228 5.84 10.51 9.71
C GLN A 228 5.08 9.18 9.57
N THR A 229 3.75 9.27 9.52
CA THR A 229 2.86 8.10 9.31
C THR A 229 1.87 8.31 8.16
N TYR A 230 1.57 7.25 7.41
CA TYR A 230 0.50 7.20 6.42
C TYR A 230 -0.47 6.06 6.75
N GLY A 231 -1.77 6.36 6.81
CA GLY A 231 -2.83 5.35 6.86
C GLY A 231 -3.68 5.45 5.61
N VAL A 232 -3.74 4.38 4.81
CA VAL A 232 -4.49 4.37 3.55
C VAL A 232 -5.32 3.10 3.42
N LEU A 233 -6.63 3.27 3.27
CA LEU A 233 -7.56 2.22 2.89
C LEU A 233 -7.52 1.98 1.39
N LEU A 234 -7.45 0.71 0.99
CA LEU A 234 -7.59 0.21 -0.38
C LEU A 234 -8.79 -0.75 -0.40
N ALA A 235 -9.93 -0.30 -0.93
CA ALA A 235 -11.17 -1.07 -0.96
C ALA A 235 -11.61 -1.32 -2.41
N PRO A 236 -11.32 -2.50 -2.99
CA PRO A 236 -11.86 -2.87 -4.28
C PRO A 236 -13.38 -2.93 -4.27
N PHE A 237 -14.00 -2.57 -5.39
CA PHE A 237 -15.45 -2.68 -5.58
C PHE A 237 -15.78 -3.23 -6.97
N ARG A 238 -16.95 -3.87 -7.11
CA ARG A 238 -17.37 -4.49 -8.38
C ARG A 238 -18.05 -3.55 -9.37
N LYS A 239 -18.81 -2.57 -8.87
CA LYS A 239 -19.64 -1.67 -9.70
C LYS A 239 -19.66 -0.23 -9.19
N THR A 240 -19.88 -0.08 -7.89
CA THR A 240 -20.05 1.23 -7.26
C THR A 240 -19.07 1.33 -6.08
N PRO A 241 -18.30 2.43 -5.98
CA PRO A 241 -17.46 2.68 -4.82
C PRO A 241 -18.27 2.65 -3.52
N PRO A 242 -17.78 1.99 -2.47
CA PRO A 242 -18.44 2.03 -1.16
C PRO A 242 -18.37 3.45 -0.59
N LYS A 243 -19.36 3.81 0.23
CA LYS A 243 -19.29 5.02 1.05
C LYS A 243 -18.55 4.67 2.33
N VAL A 244 -17.38 5.27 2.54
CA VAL A 244 -16.55 4.99 3.70
C VAL A 244 -15.89 6.27 4.19
N ALA A 245 -15.76 6.40 5.51
CA ALA A 245 -14.88 7.38 6.13
C ALA A 245 -13.77 6.66 6.89
N VAL A 246 -12.55 7.18 6.82
CA VAL A 246 -11.40 6.64 7.55
C VAL A 246 -10.93 7.70 8.53
N LEU A 247 -11.20 7.48 9.81
CA LEU A 247 -10.92 8.43 10.89
C LEU A 247 -9.69 7.99 11.66
N THR A 248 -8.71 8.87 11.83
CA THR A 248 -7.60 8.64 12.76
C THR A 248 -8.14 8.52 14.18
N GLN A 249 -7.64 7.55 14.95
CA GLN A 249 -7.94 7.40 16.36
C GLN A 249 -6.72 7.80 17.18
N ASN A 250 -6.92 8.73 18.12
CA ASN A 250 -5.87 9.12 19.07
C ASN A 250 -5.89 8.14 20.24
N VAL A 251 -4.74 7.56 20.56
CA VAL A 251 -4.57 6.70 21.74
C VAL A 251 -3.88 7.53 22.83
N PRO A 252 -4.47 7.65 24.04
CA PRO A 252 -3.91 8.46 25.12
C PRO A 252 -2.45 8.12 25.40
N ASP A 253 -1.66 9.15 25.71
CA ASP A 253 -0.24 9.05 26.11
C ASP A 253 0.67 8.37 25.08
N THR A 254 0.29 8.41 23.79
CA THR A 254 1.08 7.83 22.70
C THR A 254 1.08 8.74 21.47
N THR A 255 2.12 8.60 20.65
CA THR A 255 2.15 9.20 19.31
C THR A 255 1.68 8.18 18.26
N ARG A 256 1.39 8.63 17.03
CA ARG A 256 1.13 7.70 15.91
C ARG A 256 2.34 6.82 15.55
N LEU A 257 3.56 7.24 15.94
CA LEU A 257 4.76 6.43 15.79
C LEU A 257 4.84 5.32 16.87
N ASP A 258 4.11 5.43 17.96
CA ASP A 258 4.02 4.38 18.98
C ASP A 258 2.86 3.45 18.67
N ILE A 259 1.68 4.02 18.41
CA ILE A 259 0.45 3.29 18.08
C ILE A 259 -0.28 4.01 16.94
N HIS A 260 -0.48 3.31 15.82
CA HIS A 260 -1.28 3.82 14.71
C HIS A 260 -2.64 3.15 14.74
N ALA A 261 -3.67 3.91 15.13
CA ALA A 261 -5.05 3.45 15.19
C ALA A 261 -5.97 4.24 14.25
N VAL A 262 -6.93 3.55 13.63
CA VAL A 262 -7.93 4.11 12.73
C VAL A 262 -9.30 3.45 12.93
N ALA A 263 -10.37 4.20 12.66
CA ALA A 263 -11.73 3.70 12.58
C ALA A 263 -12.23 3.87 11.14
N ILE A 264 -12.61 2.77 10.51
CA ILE A 264 -13.16 2.71 9.15
C ILE A 264 -14.67 2.60 9.29
N GLN A 265 -15.38 3.69 9.00
CA GLN A 265 -16.83 3.77 9.11
C GLN A 265 -17.48 3.45 7.78
N TRP A 266 -18.20 2.33 7.76
CA TRP A 266 -19.07 1.90 6.68
C TRP A 266 -20.52 2.28 7.02
N PRO A 267 -21.47 2.18 6.08
CA PRO A 267 -22.86 2.53 6.36
C PRO A 267 -23.53 1.66 7.44
N ASP A 268 -23.07 0.42 7.59
CA ASP A 268 -23.66 -0.62 8.44
C ASP A 268 -22.74 -1.11 9.57
N ARG A 269 -21.47 -0.70 9.56
CA ARG A 269 -20.45 -1.21 10.49
C ARG A 269 -19.28 -0.25 10.67
N THR A 270 -18.49 -0.47 11.71
CA THR A 270 -17.21 0.20 11.92
C THR A 270 -16.11 -0.82 12.18
N ASP A 271 -14.99 -0.70 11.47
CA ASP A 271 -13.79 -1.50 11.72
C ASP A 271 -12.73 -0.64 12.41
N ILE A 272 -12.28 -1.03 13.59
CA ILE A 272 -11.20 -0.38 14.33
C ILE A 272 -9.94 -1.21 14.11
N LEU A 273 -8.91 -0.58 13.56
CA LEU A 273 -7.60 -1.18 13.35
C LEU A 273 -6.58 -0.46 14.22
N THR A 274 -5.74 -1.21 14.91
CA THR A 274 -4.65 -0.67 15.73
C THR A 274 -3.38 -1.45 15.44
N VAL A 275 -2.29 -0.74 15.13
CA VAL A 275 -0.94 -1.31 15.08
C VAL A 275 -0.11 -0.69 16.19
N ASP A 276 0.42 -1.53 17.10
CA ASP A 276 1.30 -1.12 18.19
C ASP A 276 2.76 -1.46 17.81
N TYR A 277 3.64 -0.46 17.85
CA TYR A 277 5.06 -0.58 17.49
C TYR A 277 6.00 -0.58 18.72
N ARG A 278 5.44 -0.50 19.93
CA ARG A 278 6.23 -0.38 21.17
C ARG A 278 6.87 -1.71 21.56
N ASN A 279 7.80 -1.64 22.52
CA ASN A 279 8.41 -2.81 23.17
C ASN A 279 9.15 -3.76 22.20
N GLY A 280 9.64 -3.24 21.07
CA GLY A 280 10.39 -4.02 20.08
C GLY A 280 9.56 -5.08 19.36
N LYS A 281 8.23 -5.02 19.43
CA LYS A 281 7.31 -5.90 18.71
C LYS A 281 6.35 -5.06 17.88
N THR A 282 5.86 -5.63 16.79
CA THR A 282 4.72 -5.08 16.06
C THR A 282 3.56 -6.03 16.19
N THR A 283 2.48 -5.57 16.82
CA THR A 283 1.21 -6.30 16.93
C THR A 283 0.12 -5.52 16.22
N CYS A 284 -0.93 -6.22 15.80
CA CYS A 284 -2.10 -5.61 15.20
C CYS A 284 -3.35 -6.15 15.88
N ARG A 285 -4.32 -5.29 16.14
CA ARG A 285 -5.66 -5.69 16.54
C ARG A 285 -6.67 -5.12 15.55
N ILE A 286 -7.64 -5.93 15.20
CA ILE A 286 -8.81 -5.54 14.42
C ILE A 286 -10.08 -5.86 15.20
N GLU A 287 -11.02 -4.93 15.23
CA GLU A 287 -12.32 -5.09 15.87
C GLU A 287 -13.41 -4.57 14.93
N ARG A 288 -14.37 -5.42 14.56
CA ARG A 288 -15.55 -5.02 13.78
C ARG A 288 -16.75 -4.84 14.71
N LYS A 289 -17.41 -3.69 14.61
CA LYS A 289 -18.66 -3.34 15.31
C LYS A 289 -19.80 -3.12 14.33
N ASP A 290 -21.01 -3.45 14.74
CA ASP A 290 -22.23 -3.06 14.00
C ASP A 290 -22.55 -1.55 14.19
N GLY A 291 -23.60 -1.07 13.53
CA GLY A 291 -24.06 0.32 13.66
C GLY A 291 -24.49 0.74 15.08
N ASN A 292 -24.71 -0.21 16.00
CA ASN A 292 -25.03 0.06 17.41
C ASN A 292 -23.79 0.03 18.32
N GLY A 293 -22.61 -0.26 17.75
CA GLY A 293 -21.37 -0.39 18.51
C GLY A 293 -21.13 -1.77 19.12
N THR A 294 -21.96 -2.78 18.80
CA THR A 294 -21.76 -4.15 19.29
C THR A 294 -20.64 -4.81 18.51
N THR A 295 -19.65 -5.37 19.22
CA THR A 295 -18.55 -6.11 18.59
C THR A 295 -19.08 -7.38 17.94
N LEU A 296 -18.97 -7.46 16.61
CA LEU A 296 -19.32 -8.63 15.81
C LEU A 296 -18.20 -9.67 15.83
N TRP A 297 -16.95 -9.21 15.77
CA TRP A 297 -15.75 -10.04 15.95
C TRP A 297 -14.52 -9.16 16.18
N SER A 298 -13.46 -9.78 16.70
CA SER A 298 -12.14 -9.18 16.84
C SER A 298 -11.04 -10.22 16.68
N GLU A 299 -9.88 -9.81 16.15
CA GLU A 299 -8.68 -10.63 16.01
C GLU A 299 -7.44 -9.81 16.43
N GLU A 300 -6.42 -10.50 16.94
CA GLU A 300 -5.12 -9.96 17.37
C GLU A 300 -3.97 -10.80 16.79
#